data_AF-A0A933ZH26-F1
#
_entry.id   AF-A0A933ZH26-F1
#
_cell.length_a   1.000
_cell.length_b   1.000
_cell.length_c   1.000
_cell.angle_alpha   90.00
_cell.angle_beta   90.00
_cell.angle_gamma   90.00
#
_symmetry.space_group_name_H-M   'P 1'
#
loop_
_entity.id
_entity.type
_entity.pdbx_description
1 polymer ?
#
loop_
_entity_poly.entity_id
_entity_poly.type
_entity_poly.pdbx_seq_one_letter_code
_entity_poly.pdbx_strand_id
1 'polypeptide(L)'
;MLWRKGWLPTCTMLLLIPAGCAAGPETLAEPGLDAAGADVCCDSCADSASVVDADTDPDSNGPTDSAAKDIYAEADADGEPEAGPDATLDVAKDVELDVPLDSAHDALFDATPDAMTIETWTDPGSGIEWLLTMTYSDMIWQDAVDYCPSLGSGWHLPTVAELRTAILGCASTEVGGACSVSDGCNTSSCETGACAGCSGPGPGLGGCYRDDHLKGACEWFWSSTPCSDLPDQAWAVNFHSASVSTRERAVVANLWCVR
;
A
#
# COMPACT_ATOMS: atom_id res chain seq x y z
N MET A 1 19.03 43.27 -32.32
CA MET A 1 19.55 42.76 -31.04
C MET A 1 19.13 41.29 -30.98
N LEU A 2 19.76 40.29 -31.61
CA LEU A 2 21.15 39.82 -31.61
C LEU A 2 21.67 39.51 -30.20
N TRP A 3 21.97 38.20 -29.99
CA TRP A 3 22.76 37.50 -28.94
C TRP A 3 21.91 36.50 -28.13
N ARG A 4 22.28 35.23 -27.88
CA ARG A 4 23.39 34.35 -28.33
C ARG A 4 22.93 32.89 -28.12
N LYS A 5 23.27 32.01 -29.08
CA LYS A 5 23.31 30.55 -28.93
C LYS A 5 24.47 30.17 -27.99
N GLY A 6 24.20 29.35 -26.98
CA GLY A 6 25.20 28.74 -26.10
C GLY A 6 25.19 27.22 -26.28
N TRP A 7 26.27 26.69 -26.85
CA TRP A 7 26.60 25.27 -26.90
C TRP A 7 26.71 24.65 -25.51
N LEU A 8 26.22 23.41 -25.36
CA LEU A 8 26.64 22.49 -24.30
C LEU A 8 27.56 21.43 -24.90
N PRO A 9 28.67 21.07 -24.23
CA PRO A 9 29.63 20.09 -24.72
C PRO A 9 29.11 18.66 -24.48
N THR A 10 29.20 17.83 -25.51
CA THR A 10 29.06 16.38 -25.45
C THR A 10 30.18 15.79 -24.58
N CYS A 11 29.83 15.35 -23.37
CA CYS A 11 30.71 14.54 -22.53
C CYS A 11 30.66 13.09 -23.03
N THR A 12 31.64 12.70 -23.83
CA THR A 12 31.87 11.31 -24.22
C THR A 12 32.43 10.54 -23.02
N MET A 13 31.57 9.80 -22.31
CA MET A 13 32.02 8.80 -21.35
C MET A 13 32.59 7.59 -22.09
N LEU A 14 33.91 7.41 -22.01
CA LEU A 14 34.60 6.19 -22.38
C LEU A 14 34.28 5.11 -21.32
N LEU A 15 33.44 4.13 -21.68
CA LEU A 15 33.25 2.91 -20.89
C LEU A 15 34.43 1.96 -21.16
N LEU A 16 35.31 1.82 -20.17
CA LEU A 16 36.30 0.76 -20.08
C LEU A 16 35.58 -0.53 -19.68
N ILE A 17 35.49 -1.47 -20.61
CA ILE A 17 35.01 -2.85 -20.37
C ILE A 17 36.21 -3.67 -19.88
N PRO A 18 36.25 -4.18 -18.64
CA PRO A 18 37.21 -5.21 -18.26
C PRO A 18 36.80 -6.54 -18.91
N ALA A 19 37.75 -7.10 -19.67
CA ALA A 19 37.68 -8.41 -20.28
C ALA A 19 38.12 -9.51 -19.28
N GLY A 20 37.48 -10.68 -19.37
CA GLY A 20 37.87 -11.93 -18.71
C GLY A 20 37.03 -12.24 -17.46
N CYS A 21 36.37 -13.39 -17.32
CA CYS A 21 36.91 -14.73 -17.58
C CYS A 21 35.96 -15.63 -18.39
N ALA A 22 36.53 -16.30 -19.38
CA ALA A 22 35.97 -17.47 -20.01
C ALA A 22 36.21 -18.70 -19.12
N ALA A 23 35.16 -19.46 -18.81
CA ALA A 23 35.26 -20.81 -18.28
C ALA A 23 34.41 -21.76 -19.14
N GLY A 24 35.14 -22.62 -19.86
CA GLY A 24 34.88 -24.00 -20.29
C GLY A 24 33.46 -24.53 -20.58
N PRO A 25 33.30 -25.33 -21.67
CA PRO A 25 32.13 -26.17 -21.91
C PRO A 25 32.26 -27.54 -21.23
N GLU A 26 31.16 -28.31 -21.31
CA GLU A 26 31.02 -29.76 -21.05
C GLU A 26 30.60 -30.18 -19.63
N THR A 27 29.32 -30.55 -19.47
CA THR A 27 28.94 -31.98 -19.36
C THR A 27 27.42 -32.15 -19.48
N LEU A 28 27.01 -32.93 -20.48
CA LEU A 28 25.66 -33.46 -20.64
C LEU A 28 25.48 -34.65 -19.68
N ALA A 29 24.52 -34.56 -18.78
CA ALA A 29 23.95 -35.72 -18.09
C ALA A 29 22.49 -35.43 -17.76
N GLU A 30 21.57 -36.06 -18.52
CA GLU A 30 20.19 -36.24 -18.10
C GLU A 30 20.14 -37.18 -16.90
N PRO A 31 19.18 -36.99 -15.97
CA PRO A 31 18.13 -38.01 -15.92
C PRO A 31 16.73 -37.48 -15.55
N GLY A 32 15.72 -38.19 -16.05
CA GLY A 32 14.58 -38.61 -15.24
C GLY A 32 13.45 -37.60 -15.04
N LEU A 33 12.52 -37.57 -15.99
CA LEU A 33 11.14 -37.17 -15.74
C LEU A 33 10.52 -38.14 -14.72
N ASP A 34 10.16 -37.64 -13.54
CA ASP A 34 9.04 -38.16 -12.75
C ASP A 34 8.47 -37.07 -11.82
N ALA A 35 7.19 -36.77 -12.07
CA ALA A 35 6.12 -36.37 -11.16
C ALA A 35 6.31 -35.33 -10.03
N ALA A 36 5.43 -34.32 -10.08
CA ALA A 36 4.86 -33.54 -8.97
C ALA A 36 5.81 -32.60 -8.19
N GLY A 37 5.97 -31.37 -8.71
CA GLY A 37 6.56 -30.25 -7.99
C GLY A 37 5.49 -29.43 -7.26
N ALA A 38 5.44 -29.57 -5.94
CA ALA A 38 4.86 -28.60 -5.04
C ALA A 38 5.81 -27.41 -4.90
N ASP A 39 5.22 -26.22 -4.73
CA ASP A 39 5.88 -24.98 -4.31
C ASP A 39 6.85 -25.21 -3.13
N VAL A 40 8.14 -25.08 -3.42
CA VAL A 40 9.20 -24.92 -2.42
C VAL A 40 9.87 -23.58 -2.72
N CYS A 41 9.36 -22.53 -2.08
CA CYS A 41 10.07 -21.27 -1.93
C CYS A 41 10.50 -21.17 -0.46
N CYS A 42 11.80 -20.91 -0.26
CA CYS A 42 12.50 -20.64 1.01
C CYS A 42 13.01 -21.86 1.81
N ASP A 43 13.90 -22.66 1.22
CA ASP A 43 14.85 -23.50 1.98
C ASP A 43 16.28 -22.98 1.75
N SER A 44 16.66 -21.93 2.49
CA SER A 44 18.06 -21.57 2.78
C SER A 44 18.15 -20.39 3.74
N CYS A 45 17.51 -20.54 4.91
CA CYS A 45 17.96 -19.86 6.13
C CYS A 45 18.73 -20.90 6.97
N ALA A 46 19.84 -21.40 6.44
CA ALA A 46 20.71 -22.32 7.19
C ALA A 46 21.48 -21.54 8.27
N ASP A 47 20.98 -21.69 9.49
CA ASP A 47 21.71 -22.15 10.68
C ASP A 47 23.17 -21.70 10.85
N SER A 48 23.39 -20.89 11.89
CA SER A 48 24.63 -20.89 12.66
C SER A 48 24.29 -21.08 14.13
N ALA A 49 23.84 -22.28 14.48
CA ALA A 49 23.83 -22.75 15.86
C ALA A 49 25.27 -22.87 16.39
N SER A 50 25.60 -22.07 17.40
CA SER A 50 26.66 -22.39 18.36
C SER A 50 25.99 -22.73 19.71
N VAL A 51 25.91 -24.04 19.97
CA VAL A 51 25.54 -24.63 21.26
C VAL A 51 26.80 -24.73 22.13
N VAL A 52 26.69 -24.26 23.39
CA VAL A 52 27.29 -24.73 24.67
C VAL A 52 27.18 -23.57 25.67
N ASP A 53 26.88 -23.69 26.95
CA ASP A 53 26.54 -24.80 27.85
C ASP A 53 25.78 -24.20 29.05
N ALA A 54 25.05 -25.04 29.76
CA ALA A 54 24.35 -24.75 31.01
C ALA A 54 25.32 -24.45 32.17
N ASP A 55 24.92 -23.57 33.10
CA ASP A 55 25.12 -23.78 34.53
C ASP A 55 24.36 -22.74 35.39
N THR A 56 23.34 -23.26 36.09
CA THR A 56 23.15 -23.14 37.55
C THR A 56 23.19 -21.75 38.22
N ASP A 57 22.02 -21.27 38.66
CA ASP A 57 21.89 -20.79 40.05
C ASP A 57 20.43 -20.89 40.57
N PRO A 58 20.11 -21.83 41.48
CA PRO A 58 18.89 -21.83 42.25
C PRO A 58 19.16 -21.21 43.62
N ASP A 59 18.64 -20.01 43.87
CA ASP A 59 18.13 -19.54 45.17
C ASP A 59 18.16 -18.00 45.27
N SER A 60 16.99 -17.38 45.20
CA SER A 60 16.71 -16.20 46.03
C SER A 60 15.21 -16.06 46.24
N ASN A 61 14.74 -16.77 47.27
CA ASN A 61 13.55 -16.42 48.01
C ASN A 61 13.75 -15.08 48.73
N GLY A 62 12.81 -14.16 48.53
CA GLY A 62 12.70 -12.93 49.32
C GLY A 62 11.32 -12.29 49.12
N PRO A 63 10.43 -12.34 50.14
CA PRO A 63 9.04 -11.92 50.02
C PRO A 63 8.83 -10.46 50.45
N THR A 64 7.70 -9.88 50.04
CA THR A 64 6.77 -8.96 50.75
C THR A 64 6.10 -8.08 49.70
N ASP A 65 4.89 -8.40 49.25
CA ASP A 65 3.61 -8.15 49.93
C ASP A 65 3.32 -6.66 50.10
N SER A 66 2.49 -6.10 49.22
CA SER A 66 1.61 -4.95 49.49
C SER A 66 0.72 -4.64 48.28
N ALA A 67 -0.46 -5.26 48.30
CA ALA A 67 -1.76 -4.62 48.16
C ALA A 67 -1.86 -3.32 47.33
N ALA A 68 -2.46 -3.43 46.14
CA ALA A 68 -3.42 -2.45 45.62
C ALA A 68 -4.38 -3.20 44.68
N LYS A 69 -5.41 -3.83 45.25
CA LYS A 69 -6.80 -3.34 45.22
C LYS A 69 -7.43 -3.43 43.83
N ASP A 70 -8.10 -4.56 43.66
CA ASP A 70 -9.21 -4.82 42.77
C ASP A 70 -10.23 -3.67 42.81
N ILE A 71 -10.34 -2.90 41.73
CA ILE A 71 -11.57 -2.17 41.38
C ILE A 71 -11.59 -2.05 39.86
N TYR A 72 -12.20 -3.00 39.17
CA TYR A 72 -13.18 -2.68 38.13
C TYR A 72 -14.23 -3.78 38.16
N ALA A 73 -15.33 -3.44 38.84
CA ALA A 73 -16.52 -4.24 38.95
C ALA A 73 -17.12 -4.44 37.56
N GLU A 74 -17.46 -5.69 37.27
CA GLU A 74 -18.45 -6.04 36.26
C GLU A 74 -19.79 -5.45 36.71
N ALA A 75 -20.38 -4.64 35.84
CA ALA A 75 -21.75 -4.20 35.96
C ALA A 75 -22.43 -4.51 34.63
N ASP A 76 -23.00 -5.71 34.58
CA ASP A 76 -24.18 -5.99 33.79
C ASP A 76 -25.23 -4.92 34.10
N ALA A 77 -25.65 -4.19 33.06
CA ALA A 77 -26.83 -3.35 33.11
C ALA A 77 -27.59 -3.59 31.82
N ASP A 78 -28.38 -4.67 31.86
CA ASP A 78 -29.52 -4.92 31.00
C ASP A 78 -30.44 -3.69 31.07
N GLY A 79 -30.36 -2.87 30.03
CA GLY A 79 -31.15 -1.66 29.88
C GLY A 79 -31.73 -1.62 28.48
N GLU A 80 -32.73 -2.46 28.25
CA GLU A 80 -33.59 -2.49 27.06
C GLU A 80 -34.61 -1.34 27.18
N PRO A 81 -34.51 -0.23 26.42
CA PRO A 81 -35.58 0.74 26.35
C PRO A 81 -36.69 0.20 25.44
N GLU A 82 -37.67 -0.43 26.08
CA GLU A 82 -38.98 -0.67 25.52
C GLU A 82 -39.68 0.64 25.10
N ALA A 83 -40.35 0.54 23.96
CA ALA A 83 -41.49 1.35 23.49
C ALA A 83 -41.26 2.83 23.11
N GLY A 84 -41.34 3.07 21.80
CA GLY A 84 -41.92 4.28 21.23
C GLY A 84 -42.75 3.93 19.99
N PRO A 85 -44.10 3.91 20.05
CA PRO A 85 -44.92 3.69 18.88
C PRO A 85 -44.92 4.93 17.98
N ASP A 86 -44.73 4.67 16.70
CA ASP A 86 -45.57 5.19 15.61
C ASP A 86 -45.91 6.70 15.68
N ALA A 87 -45.01 7.51 15.12
CA ALA A 87 -45.38 8.82 14.60
C ALA A 87 -45.58 8.68 13.09
N THR A 88 -46.79 8.29 12.69
CA THR A 88 -47.35 8.57 11.37
C THR A 88 -47.24 10.08 11.10
N LEU A 89 -46.19 10.49 10.40
CA LEU A 89 -46.10 11.84 9.84
C LEU A 89 -46.94 11.85 8.56
N ASP A 90 -48.24 12.01 8.73
CA ASP A 90 -49.15 12.44 7.68
C ASP A 90 -48.75 13.86 7.23
N VAL A 91 -47.80 13.95 6.30
CA VAL A 91 -47.61 15.16 5.50
C VAL A 91 -48.61 15.12 4.35
N ALA A 92 -49.87 15.35 4.71
CA ALA A 92 -50.82 15.92 3.79
C ALA A 92 -50.36 17.36 3.48
N LYS A 93 -49.95 17.60 2.24
CA LYS A 93 -50.75 18.41 1.32
C LYS A 93 -49.99 18.62 0.04
N ASP A 94 -50.61 18.09 -1.00
CA ASP A 94 -50.48 18.52 -2.38
C ASP A 94 -50.44 20.05 -2.44
N VAL A 95 -49.25 20.58 -2.67
CA VAL A 95 -49.08 21.92 -3.22
C VAL A 95 -48.79 21.69 -4.69
N GLU A 96 -49.87 21.65 -5.47
CA GLU A 96 -49.82 21.82 -6.92
C GLU A 96 -49.37 23.26 -7.19
N LEU A 97 -48.05 23.47 -7.26
CA LEU A 97 -47.49 24.64 -7.89
C LEU A 97 -47.68 24.46 -9.39
N ASP A 98 -48.79 25.02 -9.89
CA ASP A 98 -48.99 25.33 -11.31
C ASP A 98 -47.90 26.32 -11.74
N VAL A 99 -46.74 25.79 -12.09
CA VAL A 99 -45.67 26.57 -12.71
C VAL A 99 -46.00 26.67 -14.20
N PRO A 100 -46.18 27.89 -14.74
CA PRO A 100 -46.51 28.08 -16.15
C PRO A 100 -45.48 27.40 -17.04
N LEU A 101 -46.00 26.52 -17.89
CA LEU A 101 -45.28 25.72 -18.87
C LEU A 101 -44.85 26.59 -20.07
N ASP A 102 -44.10 27.66 -19.81
CA ASP A 102 -43.67 28.61 -20.83
C ASP A 102 -42.26 28.25 -21.33
N SER A 103 -42.20 27.13 -22.06
CA SER A 103 -41.67 27.03 -23.43
C SER A 103 -40.46 27.89 -23.86
N ALA A 104 -39.35 27.90 -23.11
CA ALA A 104 -38.07 28.46 -23.62
C ALA A 104 -36.78 27.96 -22.94
N HIS A 105 -36.70 26.71 -22.47
CA HIS A 105 -35.46 26.16 -21.84
C HIS A 105 -34.80 25.01 -22.62
N ASP A 106 -35.08 24.88 -23.91
CA ASP A 106 -34.61 23.77 -24.78
C ASP A 106 -33.26 24.01 -25.49
N ALA A 107 -32.33 24.77 -24.93
CA ALA A 107 -31.08 25.05 -25.64
C ALA A 107 -29.79 25.11 -24.80
N LEU A 108 -29.75 24.56 -23.57
CA LEU A 108 -28.54 24.72 -22.74
C LEU A 108 -28.13 23.51 -21.88
N PHE A 109 -28.62 22.30 -22.17
CA PHE A 109 -28.08 21.10 -21.53
C PHE A 109 -27.73 20.00 -22.55
N ASP A 110 -27.07 20.39 -23.64
CA ASP A 110 -26.18 19.50 -24.41
C ASP A 110 -24.80 19.46 -23.73
N ALA A 111 -24.80 19.29 -22.41
CA ALA A 111 -23.61 18.86 -21.70
C ALA A 111 -23.58 17.36 -21.87
N THR A 112 -23.12 16.89 -23.04
CA THR A 112 -22.55 15.55 -23.11
C THR A 112 -21.60 15.46 -21.91
N PRO A 113 -21.79 14.51 -20.97
CA PRO A 113 -20.87 14.37 -19.86
C PRO A 113 -19.49 14.24 -20.48
N ASP A 114 -18.70 15.32 -20.40
CA ASP A 114 -17.36 15.38 -20.96
C ASP A 114 -16.67 14.15 -20.42
N ALA A 115 -16.27 13.26 -21.34
CA ALA A 115 -15.65 12.00 -21.01
C ALA A 115 -14.60 12.29 -19.93
N MET A 116 -14.80 11.74 -18.72
CA MET A 116 -13.92 12.01 -17.59
C MET A 116 -12.49 11.77 -18.05
N THR A 117 -11.73 12.84 -18.21
CA THR A 117 -10.34 12.75 -18.63
C THR A 117 -9.58 12.22 -17.43
N ILE A 118 -9.18 10.95 -17.53
CA ILE A 118 -8.32 10.28 -16.56
C ILE A 118 -6.96 10.97 -16.64
N GLU A 119 -6.61 11.76 -15.63
CA GLU A 119 -5.30 12.40 -15.55
C GLU A 119 -4.29 11.40 -15.01
N THR A 120 -3.14 11.26 -15.69
CA THR A 120 -2.11 10.28 -15.35
C THR A 120 -0.74 10.91 -15.24
N TRP A 121 0.16 10.25 -14.51
CA TRP A 121 1.55 10.63 -14.36
C TRP A 121 2.45 9.40 -14.46
N THR A 122 3.42 9.43 -15.36
CA THR A 122 4.42 8.37 -15.46
C THR A 122 5.60 8.68 -14.55
N ASP A 123 5.86 7.80 -13.59
CA ASP A 123 7.04 7.90 -12.74
C ASP A 123 8.30 7.70 -13.59
N PRO A 124 9.21 8.69 -13.68
CA PRO A 124 10.44 8.56 -14.46
C PRO A 124 11.39 7.49 -13.91
N GLY A 125 11.28 7.10 -12.64
CA GLY A 125 12.13 6.08 -12.01
C GLY A 125 11.72 4.65 -12.39
N SER A 126 10.45 4.31 -12.22
CA SER A 126 9.91 2.97 -12.50
C SER A 126 9.33 2.79 -13.90
N GLY A 127 8.93 3.88 -14.56
CA GLY A 127 8.15 3.83 -15.81
C GLY A 127 6.67 3.49 -15.61
N ILE A 128 6.21 3.35 -14.37
CA ILE A 128 4.81 3.03 -14.03
C ILE A 128 3.92 4.27 -14.27
N GLU A 129 2.76 4.06 -14.89
CA GLU A 129 1.77 5.12 -15.07
C GLU A 129 0.77 5.13 -13.91
N TRP A 130 0.78 6.20 -13.13
CA TRP A 130 -0.08 6.42 -11.97
C TRP A 130 -1.31 7.22 -12.34
N LEU A 131 -2.45 6.84 -11.76
CA LEU A 131 -3.67 7.64 -11.80
C LEU A 131 -3.56 8.83 -10.83
N LEU A 132 -3.68 10.06 -11.34
CA LEU A 132 -3.64 11.28 -10.52
C LEU A 132 -5.00 11.65 -9.92
N THR A 133 -6.08 11.36 -10.65
CA THR A 133 -7.43 11.68 -10.21
C THR A 133 -7.93 10.63 -9.22
N MET A 134 -7.78 10.91 -7.92
CA MET A 134 -8.43 10.13 -6.88
C MET A 134 -9.90 10.55 -6.78
N THR A 135 -10.83 9.75 -7.30
CA THR A 135 -12.27 10.03 -7.16
C THR A 135 -12.84 9.51 -5.84
N TYR A 136 -12.16 8.56 -5.17
CA TYR A 136 -12.60 7.95 -3.92
C TYR A 136 -11.40 7.75 -2.98
N SER A 137 -11.40 8.44 -1.84
CA SER A 137 -10.60 8.06 -0.67
C SER A 137 -11.42 7.12 0.20
N ASP A 138 -10.75 6.21 0.91
CA ASP A 138 -11.32 5.37 1.96
C ASP A 138 -12.20 4.21 1.46
N MET A 139 -11.55 3.18 0.89
CA MET A 139 -12.20 1.90 0.55
C MET A 139 -11.56 0.75 1.34
N ILE A 140 -12.35 -0.28 1.62
CA ILE A 140 -11.82 -1.55 2.14
C ILE A 140 -11.00 -2.25 1.05
N TRP A 141 -10.15 -3.19 1.44
CA TRP A 141 -9.16 -3.76 0.53
C TRP A 141 -9.78 -4.44 -0.69
N GLN A 142 -10.86 -5.22 -0.51
CA GLN A 142 -11.50 -5.92 -1.62
C GLN A 142 -12.11 -4.94 -2.64
N ASP A 143 -12.77 -3.88 -2.16
CA ASP A 143 -13.33 -2.85 -3.03
C ASP A 143 -12.23 -2.12 -3.82
N ALA A 144 -11.05 -1.90 -3.21
CA ALA A 144 -9.91 -1.31 -3.90
C ALA A 144 -9.35 -2.23 -5.00
N VAL A 145 -9.28 -3.54 -4.73
CA VAL A 145 -8.87 -4.56 -5.71
C VAL A 145 -9.83 -4.59 -6.91
N ASP A 146 -11.13 -4.43 -6.66
CA ASP A 146 -12.16 -4.46 -7.71
C ASP A 146 -12.27 -3.12 -8.47
N TYR A 147 -11.99 -2.00 -7.79
CA TYR A 147 -12.10 -0.66 -8.35
C TYR A 147 -11.11 -0.40 -9.48
N CYS A 148 -9.81 -0.64 -9.30
CA CYS A 148 -8.81 -0.27 -10.30
C CYS A 148 -9.02 -0.95 -11.67
N PRO A 149 -9.31 -2.27 -11.74
CA PRO A 149 -9.65 -2.92 -13.01
C PRO A 149 -10.91 -2.37 -13.69
N SER A 150 -11.85 -1.81 -12.91
CA SER A 150 -13.09 -1.22 -13.46
C SER A 150 -12.84 0.04 -14.29
N LEU A 151 -11.67 0.68 -14.15
CA LEU A 151 -11.25 1.84 -14.93
C LEU A 151 -10.86 1.51 -16.38
N GLY A 152 -10.75 0.23 -16.72
CA GLY A 152 -10.46 -0.26 -18.07
C GLY A 152 -9.18 -1.07 -18.16
N SER A 153 -8.80 -1.45 -19.38
CA SER A 153 -7.68 -2.37 -19.62
C SER A 153 -6.34 -1.80 -19.13
N GLY A 154 -5.61 -2.59 -18.34
CA GLY A 154 -4.28 -2.30 -17.84
C GLY A 154 -4.26 -1.74 -16.42
N TRP A 155 -5.33 -1.07 -16.00
CA TRP A 155 -5.43 -0.53 -14.65
C TRP A 155 -5.55 -1.64 -13.61
N HIS A 156 -4.76 -1.56 -12.56
CA HIS A 156 -4.80 -2.45 -11.42
C HIS A 156 -4.37 -1.72 -10.15
N LEU A 157 -4.70 -2.32 -9.01
CA LEU A 157 -4.19 -1.86 -7.72
C LEU A 157 -2.70 -2.28 -7.64
N PRO A 158 -1.77 -1.36 -7.36
CA PRO A 158 -0.34 -1.64 -7.40
C PRO A 158 0.02 -2.76 -6.44
N THR A 159 0.96 -3.61 -6.82
CA THR A 159 1.55 -4.55 -5.87
C THR A 159 2.35 -3.80 -4.80
N VAL A 160 2.72 -4.49 -3.71
CA VAL A 160 3.55 -3.85 -2.66
C VAL A 160 4.92 -3.44 -3.21
N ALA A 161 5.46 -4.19 -4.18
CA ALA A 161 6.72 -3.84 -4.82
C ALA A 161 6.57 -2.57 -5.68
N GLU A 162 5.50 -2.46 -6.46
CA GLU A 162 5.19 -1.26 -7.25
C GLU A 162 4.92 -0.04 -6.35
N LEU A 163 4.11 -0.21 -5.29
CA LEU A 163 3.79 0.86 -4.36
C LEU A 163 5.03 1.40 -3.64
N ARG A 164 6.01 0.53 -3.35
CA ARG A 164 7.30 0.94 -2.78
C ARG A 164 8.16 1.78 -3.74
N THR A 165 7.95 1.71 -5.06
CA THR A 165 8.65 2.61 -6.01
C THR A 165 8.25 4.07 -5.84
N ALA A 166 7.05 4.34 -5.30
CA ALA A 166 6.57 5.68 -5.01
C ALA A 166 7.14 6.28 -3.71
N ILE A 167 7.84 5.49 -2.89
CA ILE A 167 8.49 5.97 -1.67
C ILE A 167 9.73 6.78 -2.06
N LEU A 168 9.85 8.01 -1.54
CA LEU A 168 11.01 8.87 -1.74
C LEU A 168 11.60 9.35 -0.41
N GLY A 169 12.92 9.33 -0.30
CA GLY A 169 13.66 9.84 0.85
C GLY A 169 13.71 8.89 2.05
N CYS A 170 13.38 7.61 1.85
CA CYS A 170 13.48 6.60 2.90
C CYS A 170 14.20 5.33 2.44
N ALA A 171 15.53 5.34 2.54
CA ALA A 171 16.40 4.27 2.04
C ALA A 171 16.08 2.88 2.64
N SER A 172 15.47 2.80 3.83
CA SER A 172 15.09 1.53 4.43
C SER A 172 13.92 0.86 3.72
N THR A 173 12.95 1.62 3.22
CA THR A 173 11.68 1.10 2.67
C THR A 173 11.52 1.33 1.17
N GLU A 174 12.34 2.19 0.56
CA GLU A 174 12.52 2.25 -0.89
C GLU A 174 12.86 0.86 -1.48
N VAL A 175 12.59 0.68 -2.77
CA VAL A 175 12.93 -0.56 -3.47
C VAL A 175 14.44 -0.82 -3.40
N GLY A 176 14.82 -2.04 -3.03
CA GLY A 176 16.22 -2.41 -2.77
C GLY A 176 16.74 -2.00 -1.38
N GLY A 177 15.90 -1.37 -0.55
CA GLY A 177 16.17 -1.08 0.85
C GLY A 177 16.17 -2.32 1.76
N ALA A 178 16.39 -2.09 3.05
CA ALA A 178 16.47 -3.17 4.05
C ALA A 178 15.11 -3.84 4.35
N CYS A 179 13.97 -3.20 4.05
CA CYS A 179 12.66 -3.83 4.14
C CYS A 179 12.51 -4.89 3.03
N SER A 180 12.35 -6.15 3.41
CA SER A 180 12.28 -7.32 2.51
C SER A 180 10.90 -7.57 1.89
N VAL A 181 9.87 -6.86 2.34
CA VAL A 181 8.48 -7.04 1.89
C VAL A 181 8.39 -6.82 0.38
N SER A 182 7.96 -7.85 -0.34
CA SER A 182 7.83 -7.84 -1.80
C SER A 182 6.76 -8.85 -2.21
N ASP A 183 6.45 -8.95 -3.49
CA ASP A 183 5.48 -9.95 -3.96
C ASP A 183 5.98 -11.39 -3.75
N GLY A 184 7.30 -11.60 -3.66
CA GLY A 184 7.91 -12.88 -3.30
C GLY A 184 8.11 -13.11 -1.80
N CYS A 185 7.98 -12.06 -0.98
CA CYS A 185 8.06 -12.12 0.48
C CYS A 185 6.89 -11.35 1.07
N ASN A 186 5.72 -12.00 1.09
CA ASN A 186 4.45 -11.41 1.48
C ASN A 186 3.82 -12.07 2.72
N THR A 187 4.62 -12.73 3.56
CA THR A 187 4.20 -13.24 4.88
C THR A 187 4.53 -12.23 5.98
N SER A 188 3.87 -12.30 7.12
CA SER A 188 4.12 -11.41 8.27
C SER A 188 5.59 -11.42 8.72
N SER A 189 6.29 -12.54 8.55
CA SER A 189 7.74 -12.66 8.83
C SER A 189 8.65 -11.82 7.93
N CYS A 190 8.14 -11.33 6.79
CA CYS A 190 8.86 -10.43 5.90
C CYS A 190 8.90 -8.99 6.41
N GLU A 191 8.00 -8.64 7.35
CA GLU A 191 7.98 -7.34 8.02
C GLU A 191 9.09 -7.29 9.07
N THR A 192 10.24 -6.73 8.69
CA THR A 192 11.35 -6.50 9.63
C THR A 192 11.26 -5.11 10.24
N GLY A 193 12.06 -4.83 11.26
CA GLY A 193 12.16 -3.46 11.81
C GLY A 193 12.56 -2.40 10.78
N ALA A 194 13.14 -2.79 9.64
CA ALA A 194 13.42 -1.86 8.54
C ALA A 194 12.15 -1.37 7.82
N CYS A 195 11.03 -2.10 7.93
CA CYS A 195 9.75 -1.75 7.36
C CYS A 195 8.98 -0.71 8.20
N ALA A 196 9.47 -0.36 9.39
CA ALA A 196 8.89 0.68 10.25
C ALA A 196 8.93 2.09 9.63
N GLY A 197 9.65 2.27 8.52
CA GLY A 197 9.76 3.55 7.82
C GLY A 197 10.91 4.42 8.35
N CYS A 198 10.79 5.72 8.12
CA CYS A 198 11.79 6.72 8.45
C CYS A 198 11.29 7.71 9.50
N SER A 199 12.22 8.24 10.29
CA SER A 199 11.94 9.28 11.27
C SER A 199 12.00 10.67 10.62
N GLY A 200 11.04 11.52 10.97
CA GLY A 200 10.95 12.89 10.46
C GLY A 200 10.08 13.03 9.20
N PRO A 201 9.97 14.25 8.66
CA PRO A 201 9.18 14.52 7.46
C PRO A 201 9.89 14.01 6.20
N GLY A 202 9.12 13.46 5.27
CA GLY A 202 9.60 13.10 3.94
C GLY A 202 9.94 14.32 3.07
N PRO A 203 10.61 14.10 1.93
CA PRO A 203 11.07 15.17 1.03
C PRO A 203 9.94 15.83 0.22
N GLY A 204 8.76 15.22 0.14
CA GLY A 204 7.63 15.71 -0.64
C GLY A 204 6.79 16.77 0.08
N LEU A 205 5.80 17.29 -0.65
CA LEU A 205 4.87 18.31 -0.18
C LEU A 205 4.15 17.84 1.10
N GLY A 206 4.11 18.71 2.11
CA GLY A 206 3.50 18.39 3.40
C GLY A 206 4.29 17.39 4.24
N GLY A 207 5.53 17.06 3.85
CA GLY A 207 6.35 16.06 4.54
C GLY A 207 5.98 14.62 4.19
N CYS A 208 5.27 14.38 3.08
CA CYS A 208 5.06 13.01 2.60
C CYS A 208 6.36 12.43 2.03
N TYR A 209 6.53 11.12 2.14
CA TYR A 209 7.61 10.35 1.53
C TYR A 209 7.27 9.92 0.10
N ARG A 210 6.89 10.87 -0.77
CA ARG A 210 6.53 10.61 -2.18
C ARG A 210 6.69 11.85 -3.06
N ASP A 211 6.54 11.66 -4.36
CA ASP A 211 6.55 12.75 -5.34
C ASP A 211 5.28 13.63 -5.25
N ASP A 212 5.44 14.93 -5.50
CA ASP A 212 4.37 15.93 -5.45
C ASP A 212 3.30 15.77 -6.53
N HIS A 213 3.57 15.01 -7.60
CA HIS A 213 2.57 14.67 -8.61
C HIS A 213 1.49 13.76 -8.01
N LEU A 214 1.85 12.84 -7.11
CA LEU A 214 0.92 11.94 -6.44
C LEU A 214 0.10 12.68 -5.37
N LYS A 215 -1.13 13.05 -5.73
CA LYS A 215 -2.05 13.81 -4.87
C LYS A 215 -2.70 12.91 -3.82
N GLY A 216 -3.18 13.54 -2.74
CA GLY A 216 -3.91 12.90 -1.64
C GLY A 216 -3.29 13.15 -0.27
N ALA A 217 -3.79 12.47 0.76
CA ALA A 217 -3.23 12.51 2.11
C ALA A 217 -1.92 11.70 2.20
N CYS A 218 -1.02 12.01 3.15
CA CYS A 218 0.18 11.19 3.41
C CYS A 218 -0.19 9.91 4.22
N GLU A 219 -1.30 9.26 3.96
CA GLU A 219 -1.81 8.19 4.83
C GLU A 219 -1.43 6.80 4.32
N TRP A 220 -2.16 5.79 4.79
CA TRP A 220 -2.10 4.41 4.31
C TRP A 220 -2.72 4.28 2.91
N PHE A 221 -2.01 3.55 2.05
CA PHE A 221 -2.44 3.18 0.71
C PHE A 221 -2.39 1.66 0.56
N TRP A 222 -3.46 1.10 0.01
CA TRP A 222 -3.55 -0.32 -0.27
C TRP A 222 -2.62 -0.76 -1.38
N SER A 223 -2.04 -1.94 -1.21
CA SER A 223 -1.48 -2.72 -2.31
C SER A 223 -2.40 -3.89 -2.65
N SER A 224 -2.28 -4.45 -3.84
CA SER A 224 -2.95 -5.70 -4.24
C SER A 224 -2.32 -6.95 -3.63
N THR A 225 -1.19 -6.82 -2.92
CA THR A 225 -0.47 -7.96 -2.34
C THR A 225 -1.14 -8.38 -1.03
N PRO A 226 -1.75 -9.58 -0.96
CA PRO A 226 -2.29 -10.11 0.30
C PRO A 226 -1.15 -10.54 1.24
N CYS A 227 -1.45 -10.61 2.55
CA CYS A 227 -0.57 -11.29 3.49
C CYS A 227 -0.86 -12.80 3.46
N SER A 228 0.13 -13.62 3.09
CA SER A 228 -0.11 -15.05 2.80
C SER A 228 -0.43 -15.90 4.04
N ASP A 229 0.10 -15.53 5.20
CA ASP A 229 -0.10 -16.22 6.48
C ASP A 229 -1.17 -15.58 7.37
N LEU A 230 -1.70 -14.41 6.97
CA LEU A 230 -2.76 -13.69 7.67
C LEU A 230 -3.90 -13.37 6.68
N PRO A 231 -4.93 -14.24 6.58
CA PRO A 231 -5.94 -14.16 5.52
C PRO A 231 -6.80 -12.90 5.58
N ASP A 232 -6.96 -12.32 6.78
CA ASP A 232 -7.73 -11.10 6.98
C ASP A 232 -6.89 -9.83 6.77
N GLN A 233 -5.64 -9.97 6.33
CA GLN A 233 -4.72 -8.84 6.14
C GLN A 233 -4.18 -8.72 4.72
N ALA A 234 -3.80 -7.51 4.36
CA ALA A 234 -3.12 -7.17 3.12
C ALA A 234 -2.04 -6.12 3.38
N TRP A 235 -1.06 -6.05 2.48
CA TRP A 235 0.03 -5.08 2.59
C TRP A 235 -0.42 -3.67 2.21
N ALA A 236 0.07 -2.70 2.97
CA ALA A 236 -0.17 -1.28 2.73
C ALA A 236 1.11 -0.47 2.99
N VAL A 237 1.19 0.71 2.38
CA VAL A 237 2.29 1.67 2.59
C VAL A 237 1.72 2.95 3.20
N ASN A 238 2.32 3.41 4.29
CA ASN A 238 2.02 4.72 4.88
C ASN A 238 3.01 5.76 4.35
N PHE A 239 2.52 6.78 3.66
CA PHE A 239 3.39 7.81 3.09
C PHE A 239 3.75 8.96 4.05
N HIS A 240 3.22 8.99 5.28
CA HIS A 240 3.62 9.94 6.32
C HIS A 240 4.94 9.50 6.96
N SER A 241 5.13 8.20 7.16
CA SER A 241 6.34 7.62 7.77
C SER A 241 7.17 6.78 6.80
N ALA A 242 6.72 6.57 5.56
CA ALA A 242 7.27 5.57 4.64
C ALA A 242 7.25 4.12 5.20
N SER A 243 6.35 3.80 6.12
CA SER A 243 6.27 2.45 6.68
C SER A 243 5.53 1.48 5.75
N VAL A 244 6.00 0.23 5.71
CA VAL A 244 5.37 -0.88 4.99
C VAL A 244 4.87 -1.87 6.03
N SER A 245 3.57 -2.13 6.07
CA SER A 245 2.95 -2.96 7.10
C SER A 245 1.74 -3.68 6.55
N THR A 246 1.38 -4.79 7.20
CA THR A 246 0.08 -5.42 7.00
C THR A 246 -1.02 -4.63 7.71
N ARG A 247 -2.24 -4.66 7.15
CA ARG A 247 -3.45 -4.08 7.73
C ARG A 247 -4.66 -4.99 7.48
N GLU A 248 -5.63 -4.94 8.40
CA GLU A 248 -6.90 -5.65 8.27
C GLU A 248 -7.66 -5.23 7.01
N ARG A 249 -8.08 -6.18 6.18
CA ARG A 249 -8.77 -5.92 4.90
C ARG A 249 -10.09 -5.17 5.07
N ALA A 250 -10.68 -5.22 6.27
CA ALA A 250 -11.92 -4.55 6.62
C ALA A 250 -11.75 -3.08 7.03
N VAL A 251 -10.52 -2.60 7.24
CA VAL A 251 -10.30 -1.17 7.47
C VAL A 251 -10.28 -0.41 6.15
N VAL A 252 -10.62 0.87 6.19
CA VAL A 252 -10.52 1.74 5.01
C VAL A 252 -9.10 2.27 4.88
N ALA A 253 -8.64 2.39 3.64
CA ALA A 253 -7.42 3.12 3.30
C ALA A 253 -7.56 3.78 1.93
N ASN A 254 -6.55 4.56 1.56
CA ASN A 254 -6.46 5.17 0.24
C ASN A 254 -5.97 4.15 -0.79
N LEU A 255 -6.07 4.47 -2.07
CA LEU A 255 -5.54 3.64 -3.14
C LEU A 255 -5.05 4.54 -4.29
N TRP A 256 -4.02 4.10 -4.99
CA TRP A 256 -3.76 4.58 -6.34
C TRP A 256 -3.96 3.41 -7.29
N CYS A 257 -4.31 3.70 -8.53
CA CYS A 257 -4.29 2.70 -9.59
C CYS A 257 -3.07 2.95 -10.47
N VAL A 258 -2.49 1.86 -10.98
CA VAL A 258 -1.34 1.86 -11.87
C VAL A 258 -1.59 1.02 -13.12
N ARG A 259 -0.79 1.24 -14.17
CA ARG A 259 -0.75 0.38 -15.36
C ARG A 259 0.61 0.44 -16.07
#